data_AF-A0A352A5V1-F1
#
_entry.id   AF-A0A352A5V1-F1
#
_cell.length_a   1.000
_cell.length_b   1.000
_cell.length_c   1.000
_cell.angle_alpha   90.00
_cell.angle_beta   90.00
_cell.angle_gamma   90.00
#
_symmetry.space_group_name_H-M   'P 1'
#
loop_
_entity.id
_entity.type
_entity.pdbx_description
1 polymer ?
#
loop_
_entity_poly.entity_id
_entity_poly.type
_entity_poly.pdbx_seq_one_letter_code
_entity_poly.pdbx_strand_id
1 'polypeptide(L)'
;DLEGAANHRGSLLGSIGIGDCNPQKVFEANIFNQLDNINSKYVFIEAESKQIGKAVIPDCVFSKMKSGIHIFIEADLDYRAKSLKKDYVLNKNWIEESIKAIDLLRKYMSNEKINYLEDILRQGNFEEVAKELMINYYDPMYMHKANEYEYSGKFKAEISAVETAKEISNWFENFKTE
;
A
#
# COMPACT_ATOMS: atom_id res chain seq x y z
N ASP A 1 -2.09 -8.17 -8.05
CA ASP A 1 -1.49 -7.87 -6.74
C ASP A 1 0.02 -7.79 -6.89
N LEU A 2 0.55 -6.58 -7.00
CA LEU A 2 1.99 -6.35 -7.15
C LEU A 2 2.73 -6.57 -5.82
N GLU A 3 2.16 -6.15 -4.70
CA GLU A 3 2.75 -6.35 -3.38
C GLU A 3 2.88 -7.83 -3.03
N GLY A 4 1.84 -8.62 -3.30
CA GLY A 4 1.87 -10.08 -3.16
C GLY A 4 2.86 -10.74 -4.12
N ALA A 5 2.96 -10.27 -5.36
CA ALA A 5 4.01 -10.75 -6.28
C ALA A 5 5.42 -10.48 -5.73
N ALA A 6 5.61 -9.33 -5.08
CA ALA A 6 6.87 -8.90 -4.49
C ALA A 6 7.13 -9.51 -3.09
N ASN A 7 6.12 -10.09 -2.45
CA ASN A 7 6.12 -10.42 -1.02
C ASN A 7 6.57 -9.22 -0.15
N HIS A 8 6.00 -8.04 -0.42
CA HIS A 8 6.39 -6.80 0.24
C HIS A 8 5.32 -5.72 0.09
N ARG A 9 5.00 -4.99 1.17
CA ARG A 9 3.93 -3.98 1.19
C ARG A 9 4.35 -2.54 0.83
N GLY A 10 5.11 -2.38 -0.26
CA GLY A 10 5.38 -1.06 -0.86
C GLY A 10 6.07 0.04 -0.02
N SER A 11 6.39 -0.21 1.25
CA SER A 11 6.78 0.81 2.24
C SER A 11 8.05 0.43 2.98
N LEU A 12 8.63 1.37 3.74
CA LEU A 12 9.84 1.09 4.54
C LEU A 12 9.61 -0.06 5.54
N LEU A 13 8.37 -0.19 6.02
CA LEU A 13 7.95 -1.20 6.98
C LEU A 13 7.36 -2.46 6.28
N GLY A 14 7.43 -2.51 4.95
CA GLY A 14 6.63 -3.43 4.15
C GLY A 14 6.96 -4.92 4.31
N SER A 15 8.07 -5.27 4.95
CA SER A 15 8.49 -6.65 5.23
C SER A 15 7.95 -7.24 6.53
N ILE A 16 7.33 -6.43 7.42
CA ILE A 16 6.83 -6.89 8.72
C ILE A 16 5.85 -8.06 8.53
N GLY A 17 6.03 -9.16 9.27
CA GLY A 17 5.12 -10.29 9.29
C GLY A 17 5.04 -11.15 8.02
N ILE A 18 5.73 -10.81 6.93
CA ILE A 18 5.69 -11.56 5.65
C ILE A 18 7.06 -11.99 5.11
N GLY A 19 8.14 -11.54 5.73
CA GLY A 19 9.51 -11.98 5.42
C GLY A 19 10.15 -11.20 4.29
N ASP A 20 11.07 -11.86 3.57
CA ASP A 20 11.88 -11.20 2.56
C ASP A 20 11.13 -10.94 1.26
N CYS A 21 11.38 -9.77 0.67
CA CYS A 21 10.93 -9.45 -0.67
C CYS A 21 11.50 -10.47 -1.68
N ASN A 22 10.65 -10.87 -2.63
CA ASN A 22 10.99 -11.83 -3.66
C ASN A 22 12.15 -11.32 -4.54
N PRO A 23 13.05 -12.21 -5.00
CA PRO A 23 14.03 -11.87 -6.03
C PRO A 23 13.35 -11.42 -7.32
N GLN A 24 14.02 -10.56 -8.10
CA GLN A 24 13.47 -9.97 -9.33
C GLN A 24 12.86 -11.00 -10.28
N LYS A 25 13.55 -12.12 -10.55
CA LYS A 25 13.02 -13.19 -11.43
C LYS A 25 11.72 -13.81 -10.92
N VAL A 26 11.59 -14.00 -9.61
CA VAL A 26 10.39 -14.59 -8.99
C VAL A 26 9.25 -13.58 -9.06
N PHE A 27 9.53 -12.32 -8.78
CA PHE A 27 8.57 -11.23 -8.90
C PHE A 27 8.01 -11.10 -10.33
N GLU A 28 8.87 -11.08 -11.34
CA GLU A 28 8.46 -10.99 -12.74
C GLU A 28 7.65 -12.22 -13.19
N ALA A 29 8.06 -13.42 -12.79
CA ALA A 29 7.31 -14.65 -13.06
C ALA A 29 5.91 -14.61 -12.42
N ASN A 30 5.81 -14.11 -11.18
CA ASN A 30 4.53 -13.94 -10.49
C ASN A 30 3.63 -12.93 -11.20
N ILE A 31 4.17 -11.79 -11.66
CA ILE A 31 3.42 -10.82 -12.46
C ILE A 31 2.91 -11.48 -13.74
N PHE A 32 3.77 -12.18 -14.47
CA PHE A 32 3.39 -12.87 -15.69
C PHE A 32 2.24 -13.85 -15.43
N ASN A 33 2.37 -14.71 -14.41
CA ASN A 33 1.33 -15.66 -14.05
C ASN A 33 0.02 -14.96 -13.65
N GLN A 34 0.08 -13.85 -12.92
CA GLN A 34 -1.12 -13.08 -12.60
C GLN A 34 -1.80 -12.55 -13.86
N LEU A 35 -1.04 -11.98 -14.81
CA LEU A 35 -1.58 -11.42 -16.05
C LEU A 35 -2.13 -12.49 -17.00
N ASP A 36 -1.47 -13.64 -17.11
CA ASP A 36 -1.88 -14.77 -17.96
C ASP A 36 -3.23 -15.37 -17.53
N ASN A 37 -3.54 -15.28 -16.23
CA ASN A 37 -4.79 -15.78 -15.66
C ASN A 37 -5.95 -14.75 -15.72
N ILE A 38 -5.75 -13.55 -16.25
CA ILE A 38 -6.78 -12.52 -16.32
C ILE A 38 -7.62 -12.68 -17.58
N ASN A 39 -8.91 -13.00 -17.40
CA ASN A 39 -9.90 -13.10 -18.46
C ASN A 39 -10.67 -11.79 -18.73
N SER A 40 -10.16 -10.66 -18.25
CA SER A 40 -10.75 -9.33 -18.44
C SER A 40 -9.89 -8.48 -19.35
N LYS A 41 -10.53 -7.58 -20.11
CA LYS A 41 -9.82 -6.57 -20.93
C LYS A 41 -9.14 -5.49 -20.07
N TYR A 42 -9.57 -5.35 -18.82
CA TYR A 42 -9.10 -4.30 -17.90
C TYR A 42 -8.62 -4.92 -16.59
N VAL A 43 -7.60 -4.31 -16.02
CA VAL A 43 -6.99 -4.71 -14.74
C VAL A 43 -6.97 -3.52 -13.80
N PHE A 44 -7.35 -3.77 -12.54
CA PHE A 44 -7.13 -2.81 -11.46
C PHE A 44 -5.79 -3.11 -10.82
N ILE A 45 -5.03 -2.06 -10.57
CA ILE A 45 -3.71 -2.14 -9.96
C ILE A 45 -3.54 -0.97 -9.01
N GLU A 46 -2.94 -1.24 -7.85
CA GLU A 46 -2.61 -0.21 -6.88
C GLU A 46 -1.55 0.73 -7.48
N ALA A 47 -1.59 2.00 -7.06
CA ALA A 47 -0.70 3.05 -7.55
C ALA A 47 0.69 2.93 -6.92
N GLU A 48 1.34 1.78 -7.14
CA GLU A 48 2.65 1.47 -6.60
C GLU A 48 3.76 2.29 -7.25
N SER A 49 4.78 2.56 -6.46
CA SER A 49 6.01 3.14 -6.98
C SER A 49 6.72 2.14 -7.92
N LYS A 50 7.63 2.62 -8.77
CA LYS A 50 8.40 1.75 -9.69
C LYS A 50 9.09 0.58 -8.98
N GLN A 51 9.38 0.74 -7.70
CA GLN A 51 10.05 -0.25 -6.87
C GLN A 51 9.20 -0.59 -5.65
N ILE A 52 9.06 -1.89 -5.37
CA ILE A 52 8.36 -2.45 -4.20
C ILE A 52 9.39 -3.25 -3.42
N GLY A 53 9.85 -2.71 -2.29
CA GLY A 53 11.00 -3.26 -1.56
C GLY A 53 12.25 -3.22 -2.43
N LYS A 54 12.76 -4.39 -2.85
CA LYS A 54 13.88 -4.50 -3.82
C LYS A 54 13.45 -4.93 -5.23
N ALA A 55 12.17 -5.22 -5.41
CA ALA A 55 11.61 -5.66 -6.69
C ALA A 55 11.25 -4.44 -7.55
N VAL A 56 11.65 -4.46 -8.83
CA VAL A 56 11.40 -3.37 -9.78
C VAL A 56 10.31 -3.79 -10.75
N ILE A 57 9.21 -3.03 -10.81
CA ILE A 57 8.11 -3.29 -11.74
C ILE A 57 8.64 -3.23 -13.18
N PRO A 58 8.36 -4.22 -14.06
CA PRO A 58 8.79 -4.15 -15.47
C PRO A 58 8.32 -2.88 -16.18
N ASP A 59 9.13 -2.34 -17.11
CA ASP A 59 8.82 -1.10 -17.82
C ASP A 59 7.51 -1.15 -18.60
N CYS A 60 7.20 -2.29 -19.23
CA CYS A 60 5.96 -2.48 -19.96
C CYS A 60 4.73 -2.34 -19.04
N VAL A 61 4.79 -2.88 -17.83
CA VAL A 61 3.71 -2.78 -16.83
C VAL A 61 3.63 -1.37 -16.27
N PHE A 62 4.76 -0.81 -15.84
CA PHE A 62 4.79 0.51 -15.22
C PHE A 62 4.38 1.64 -16.18
N SER A 63 4.73 1.53 -17.47
CA SER A 63 4.27 2.48 -18.48
C SER A 63 2.74 2.45 -18.62
N LYS A 64 2.13 1.26 -18.57
CA LYS A 64 0.67 1.11 -18.61
C LYS A 64 -0.02 1.60 -17.35
N MET A 65 0.61 1.45 -16.18
CA MET A 65 0.12 2.06 -14.93
C MET A 65 0.08 3.59 -15.07
N LYS A 66 1.16 4.20 -15.57
CA LYS A 66 1.25 5.66 -15.74
C LYS A 66 0.23 6.22 -16.72
N SER A 67 0.05 5.57 -17.88
CA SER A 67 -0.89 6.04 -18.92
C SER A 67 -2.32 5.52 -18.70
N GLY A 68 -2.58 4.81 -17.60
CA GLY A 68 -3.86 4.20 -17.31
C GLY A 68 -4.92 5.22 -16.88
N ILE A 69 -6.10 4.70 -16.56
CA ILE A 69 -7.17 5.47 -15.93
C ILE A 69 -6.86 5.54 -14.44
N HIS A 70 -6.69 6.74 -13.91
CA HIS A 70 -6.38 6.96 -12.50
C HIS A 70 -7.67 7.23 -11.72
N ILE A 71 -7.87 6.50 -10.63
CA ILE A 71 -8.94 6.73 -9.68
C ILE A 71 -8.33 6.99 -8.30
N PHE A 72 -8.95 7.89 -7.55
CA PHE A 72 -8.54 8.20 -6.18
C PHE A 72 -9.52 7.58 -5.20
N ILE A 73 -9.01 6.88 -4.19
CA ILE A 73 -9.82 6.31 -3.12
C ILE A 73 -9.39 6.99 -1.82
N GLU A 74 -10.31 7.73 -1.21
CA GLU A 74 -10.13 8.35 0.09
C GLU A 74 -10.71 7.44 1.18
N ALA A 75 -9.99 7.28 2.28
CA ALA A 75 -10.45 6.54 3.44
C ALA A 75 -10.11 7.33 4.71
N ASP A 76 -11.02 7.32 5.69
CA ASP A 76 -10.76 7.98 6.95
C ASP A 76 -9.58 7.33 7.69
N LEU A 77 -8.93 8.12 8.53
CA LEU A 77 -7.71 7.71 9.22
C LEU A 77 -7.93 6.49 10.12
N ASP A 78 -9.09 6.38 10.76
CA ASP A 78 -9.41 5.27 11.66
C ASP A 78 -9.63 3.96 10.89
N TYR A 79 -10.34 4.04 9.75
CA TYR A 79 -10.53 2.93 8.85
C TYR A 79 -9.19 2.42 8.31
N ARG A 80 -8.31 3.34 7.85
CA ARG A 80 -6.96 2.98 7.39
C ARG A 80 -6.14 2.30 8.49
N ALA A 81 -6.12 2.85 9.71
CA ALA A 81 -5.39 2.28 10.83
C ALA A 81 -5.90 0.87 11.21
N LYS A 82 -7.23 0.68 11.23
CA LYS A 82 -7.85 -0.63 11.48
C LYS A 82 -7.54 -1.63 10.37
N SER A 83 -7.47 -1.19 9.13
CA SER A 83 -7.07 -2.06 8.00
C SER A 83 -5.61 -2.49 8.16
N LEU A 84 -4.69 -1.53 8.35
CA LEU A 84 -3.26 -1.81 8.54
C LEU A 84 -3.00 -2.75 9.71
N LYS A 85 -3.76 -2.63 10.81
CA LYS A 85 -3.63 -3.57 11.93
C LYS A 85 -3.84 -5.02 11.50
N LYS A 86 -4.82 -5.29 10.63
CA LYS A 86 -5.08 -6.64 10.12
C LYS A 86 -3.90 -7.16 9.32
N ASP A 87 -3.20 -6.28 8.62
CA ASP A 87 -2.09 -6.65 7.74
C ASP A 87 -0.76 -6.78 8.48
N TYR A 88 -0.55 -6.04 9.57
CA TYR A 88 0.74 -5.98 10.28
C TYR A 88 0.75 -6.74 11.60
N VAL A 89 -0.40 -6.97 12.25
CA VAL A 89 -0.53 -7.72 13.51
C VAL A 89 -0.87 -9.18 13.20
N LEU A 90 0.03 -9.87 12.50
CA LEU A 90 -0.21 -11.22 11.96
C LEU A 90 0.24 -12.36 12.87
N ASN A 91 1.23 -12.12 13.73
CA ASN A 91 1.90 -13.16 14.49
C ASN A 91 2.24 -12.66 15.90
N LYS A 92 2.68 -13.54 16.82
CA LYS A 92 3.00 -13.15 18.21
C LYS A 92 4.19 -12.21 18.36
N ASN A 93 5.06 -12.14 17.36
CA ASN A 93 6.28 -11.33 17.36
C ASN A 93 6.08 -9.95 16.70
N TRP A 94 4.85 -9.60 16.31
CA TRP A 94 4.54 -8.36 15.58
C TRP A 94 5.07 -7.10 16.25
N ILE A 95 5.10 -7.05 17.59
CA ILE A 95 5.64 -5.92 18.37
C ILE A 95 7.14 -5.77 18.09
N GLU A 96 7.92 -6.83 18.25
CA GLU A 96 9.37 -6.79 18.06
C GLU A 96 9.75 -6.52 16.59
N GLU A 97 8.98 -7.07 15.64
CA GLU A 97 9.15 -6.78 14.21
C GLU A 97 8.84 -5.32 13.90
N SER A 98 7.76 -4.77 14.48
CA SER A 98 7.38 -3.37 14.29
C SER A 98 8.40 -2.41 14.90
N ILE A 99 8.92 -2.70 16.10
CA ILE A 99 9.97 -1.89 16.75
C ILE A 99 11.22 -1.83 15.88
N LYS A 100 11.71 -2.99 15.40
CA LYS A 100 12.88 -3.03 14.51
C LYS A 100 12.67 -2.23 13.23
N ALA A 101 11.46 -2.28 12.68
CA ALA A 101 11.13 -1.57 11.46
C ALA A 101 11.03 -0.05 11.69
N ILE A 102 10.43 0.38 12.81
CA ILE A 102 10.38 1.79 13.22
C ILE A 102 11.78 2.33 13.53
N ASP A 103 12.70 1.53 14.05
CA ASP A 103 14.09 1.94 14.26
C ASP A 103 14.76 2.43 12.96
N LEU A 104 14.38 1.86 11.81
CA LEU A 104 14.85 2.32 10.49
C LEU A 104 14.43 3.76 10.17
N LEU A 105 13.35 4.26 10.79
CA LEU A 105 12.86 5.63 10.63
C LEU A 105 13.68 6.67 11.41
N ARG A 106 14.64 6.28 12.27
CA ARG A 106 15.54 7.23 12.97
C ARG A 106 16.33 8.14 12.03
N LYS A 107 16.48 7.75 10.75
CA LYS A 107 17.09 8.58 9.70
C LYS A 107 16.19 9.72 9.22
N TYR A 108 14.89 9.64 9.49
CA TYR A 108 13.87 10.55 8.99
C TYR A 108 13.08 11.25 10.11
N MET A 109 13.13 10.72 11.34
CA MET A 109 12.41 11.24 12.51
C MET A 109 13.35 11.43 13.70
N SER A 110 12.97 12.30 14.64
CA SER A 110 13.76 12.51 15.86
C SER A 110 13.77 11.26 16.74
N ASN A 111 14.87 11.05 17.48
CA ASN A 111 14.97 9.92 18.41
C ASN A 111 13.88 9.92 19.48
N GLU A 112 13.46 11.10 19.95
CA GLU A 112 12.36 11.24 20.91
C GLU A 112 11.05 10.69 20.33
N LYS A 113 10.75 11.00 19.07
CA LYS A 113 9.54 10.53 18.41
C LYS A 113 9.56 9.02 18.20
N ILE A 114 10.71 8.48 17.80
CA ILE A 114 10.88 7.03 17.63
C ILE A 114 10.69 6.30 18.97
N ASN A 115 11.33 6.77 20.04
CA ASN A 115 11.18 6.15 21.36
C ASN A 115 9.73 6.18 21.84
N TYR A 116 9.02 7.28 21.60
CA TYR A 116 7.58 7.39 21.88
C TYR A 116 6.74 6.35 21.11
N LEU A 117 7.03 6.14 19.82
CA LEU A 117 6.34 5.13 19.01
C LEU A 117 6.64 3.71 19.49
N GLU A 118 7.89 3.42 19.86
CA GLU A 118 8.29 2.13 20.44
C GLU A 118 7.53 1.84 21.75
N ASP A 119 7.39 2.83 22.63
CA ASP A 119 6.65 2.69 23.89
C ASP A 119 5.16 2.38 23.66
N ILE A 120 4.53 3.01 22.66
CA ILE A 120 3.14 2.72 22.28
C ILE A 120 3.00 1.31 21.71
N LEU A 121 3.95 0.87 20.87
CA LEU A 121 3.96 -0.49 20.35
C LEU A 121 4.09 -1.53 21.46
N ARG A 122 4.94 -1.28 22.46
CA ARG A 122 5.10 -2.17 23.63
C ARG A 122 3.81 -2.31 24.45
N GLN A 123 2.92 -1.31 24.39
CA GLN A 123 1.59 -1.35 25.00
C GLN A 123 0.54 -2.08 24.13
N GLY A 124 0.91 -2.51 22.92
CA GLY A 124 0.02 -3.20 21.98
C GLY A 124 -0.81 -2.27 21.09
N ASN A 125 -0.55 -0.97 21.11
CA ASN A 125 -1.35 0.04 20.42
C ASN A 125 -0.86 0.32 18.99
N PHE A 126 -0.95 -0.68 18.12
CA PHE A 126 -0.52 -0.56 16.71
C PHE A 126 -1.27 0.55 15.96
N GLU A 127 -2.59 0.67 16.17
CA GLU A 127 -3.42 1.63 15.44
C GLU A 127 -2.94 3.06 15.66
N GLU A 128 -2.58 3.42 16.89
CA GLU A 128 -2.08 4.76 17.22
C GLU A 128 -0.75 5.07 16.51
N VAL A 129 0.17 4.10 16.51
CA VAL A 129 1.43 4.20 15.78
C VAL A 129 1.19 4.33 14.27
N ALA A 130 0.26 3.56 13.72
CA ALA A 130 -0.10 3.64 12.30
C ALA A 130 -0.65 5.02 11.93
N LYS A 131 -1.54 5.60 12.77
CA LYS A 131 -2.07 6.96 12.58
C LYS A 131 -0.97 8.00 12.58
N GLU A 132 -0.08 7.94 13.56
CA GLU A 132 1.03 8.87 13.69
C GLU A 132 1.95 8.82 12.47
N LEU A 133 2.28 7.62 11.98
CA LEU A 133 3.10 7.43 10.79
C LEU A 133 2.38 7.86 9.50
N MET A 134 1.08 7.63 9.39
CA MET A 134 0.29 8.11 8.24
C MET A 134 0.32 9.63 8.16
N ILE A 135 -0.03 10.32 9.24
CA ILE A 135 -0.12 11.79 9.25
C ILE A 135 1.24 12.45 8.99
N ASN A 136 2.28 11.99 9.67
CA ASN A 136 3.53 12.74 9.75
C ASN A 136 4.62 12.26 8.80
N TYR A 137 4.40 11.14 8.10
CA TYR A 137 5.41 10.57 7.21
C TYR A 137 4.83 10.16 5.87
N TYR A 138 3.86 9.24 5.86
CA TYR A 138 3.39 8.64 4.62
C TYR A 138 2.47 9.56 3.81
N ASP A 139 1.42 10.12 4.42
CA ASP A 139 0.44 10.96 3.71
C ASP A 139 1.11 12.17 3.02
N PRO A 140 2.04 12.92 3.65
CA PRO A 140 2.78 13.97 2.96
C PRO A 140 3.54 13.46 1.74
N MET A 141 4.24 12.33 1.86
CA MET A 141 5.01 11.74 0.76
C MET A 141 4.12 11.28 -0.41
N TYR A 142 2.95 10.70 -0.12
CA TYR A 142 2.02 10.23 -1.13
C TYR A 142 1.24 11.38 -1.79
N MET A 143 0.81 12.40 -1.04
CA MET A 143 0.07 13.53 -1.59
C MET A 143 0.89 14.32 -2.61
N HIS A 144 2.21 14.46 -2.41
CA HIS A 144 3.09 15.09 -3.40
C HIS A 144 3.01 14.40 -4.76
N LYS A 145 3.01 13.06 -4.80
CA LYS A 145 2.88 12.28 -6.03
C LYS A 145 1.45 12.25 -6.56
N ALA A 146 0.48 12.21 -5.66
CA ALA A 146 -0.93 12.18 -6.02
C ALA A 146 -1.34 13.41 -6.83
N ASN A 147 -0.74 14.57 -6.56
CA ASN A 147 -0.99 15.82 -7.28
C ASN A 147 -0.42 15.84 -8.71
N GLU A 148 0.40 14.86 -9.11
CA GLU A 148 0.94 14.76 -10.48
C GLU A 148 -0.03 14.09 -11.47
N TYR A 149 -1.10 13.47 -10.97
CA TYR A 149 -2.05 12.72 -11.80
C TYR A 149 -3.41 13.43 -11.86
N GLU A 150 -4.01 13.41 -13.05
CA GLU A 150 -5.42 13.74 -13.22
C GLU A 150 -6.27 12.50 -12.94
N TYR A 151 -7.17 12.59 -11.95
CA TYR A 151 -8.05 11.49 -11.59
C TYR A 151 -9.36 11.56 -12.35
N SER A 152 -9.70 10.46 -13.03
CA SER A 152 -10.97 10.30 -13.74
C SER A 152 -12.15 10.04 -12.79
N GLY A 153 -11.88 9.50 -11.59
CA GLY A 153 -12.88 9.23 -10.57
C GLY A 153 -12.32 9.39 -9.16
N LYS A 154 -13.18 9.80 -8.21
CA LYS A 154 -12.84 9.89 -6.78
C LYS A 154 -13.91 9.19 -5.98
N PHE A 155 -13.49 8.29 -5.09
CA PHE A 155 -14.36 7.42 -4.30
C PHE A 155 -14.00 7.50 -2.83
N LYS A 156 -14.93 7.15 -1.95
CA LYS A 156 -14.68 7.06 -0.52
C LYS A 156 -14.91 5.65 0.01
N ALA A 157 -14.00 5.17 0.83
CA ALA A 157 -14.08 3.88 1.49
C ALA A 157 -14.55 4.03 2.94
N GLU A 158 -15.79 4.48 3.13
CA GLU A 158 -16.35 4.81 4.47
C GLU A 158 -16.95 3.58 5.20
N ILE A 159 -17.50 2.60 4.47
CA ILE A 159 -18.31 1.52 5.07
C ILE A 159 -17.67 0.15 4.84
N SER A 160 -17.29 -0.16 3.59
CA SER A 160 -16.76 -1.47 3.22
C SER A 160 -16.00 -1.40 1.91
N ALA A 161 -14.82 -2.03 1.88
CA ALA A 161 -14.05 -2.21 0.63
C ALA A 161 -14.88 -2.86 -0.48
N VAL A 162 -15.82 -3.76 -0.14
CA VAL A 162 -16.69 -4.43 -1.12
C VAL A 162 -17.71 -3.47 -1.74
N GLU A 163 -18.24 -2.52 -0.97
CA GLU A 163 -19.19 -1.53 -1.47
C GLU A 163 -18.50 -0.52 -2.37
N THR A 164 -17.34 0.00 -1.94
CA THR A 164 -16.52 0.88 -2.77
C THR A 164 -16.08 0.19 -4.06
N ALA A 165 -15.72 -1.10 -4.03
CA ALA A 165 -15.39 -1.85 -5.23
C ALA A 165 -16.58 -1.96 -6.21
N LYS A 166 -17.81 -2.15 -5.70
CA LYS A 166 -19.02 -2.15 -6.54
C LYS A 166 -19.28 -0.78 -7.16
N GLU A 167 -19.11 0.29 -6.38
CA GLU A 167 -19.27 1.67 -6.85
C GLU A 167 -18.28 1.98 -7.98
N ILE A 168 -17.00 1.65 -7.78
CA ILE A 168 -15.94 1.80 -8.79
C ILE A 168 -16.28 0.99 -10.04
N SER A 169 -16.72 -0.27 -9.88
CA SER A 169 -17.09 -1.12 -11.02
C SER A 169 -18.24 -0.51 -11.83
N ASN A 170 -19.29 -0.01 -11.17
CA ASN A 170 -20.44 0.60 -11.83
C ASN A 170 -20.04 1.90 -12.55
N TRP A 171 -19.23 2.74 -11.90
CA TRP A 171 -18.69 3.94 -12.52
C TRP A 171 -17.86 3.61 -13.76
N PHE A 172 -17.01 2.60 -13.67
CA PHE A 172 -16.09 2.22 -14.75
C PHE A 172 -16.81 1.66 -15.98
N GLU A 173 -17.92 0.94 -15.79
CA GLU A 173 -18.73 0.47 -16.93
C GLU A 173 -19.36 1.63 -17.70
N ASN A 174 -19.85 2.67 -17.01
CA ASN A 174 -20.37 3.88 -17.65
C ASN A 174 -19.26 4.70 -18.32
N PHE A 175 -18.09 4.80 -17.67
CA PHE A 175 -16.95 5.56 -18.18
C PHE A 175 -16.40 5.01 -19.51
N LYS A 176 -16.48 3.69 -19.75
CA LYS A 176 -16.03 3.08 -21.01
C LYS A 176 -17.01 3.25 -22.18
N THR A 177 -18.27 3.56 -21.89
CA THR A 177 -19.31 3.73 -22.90
C THR A 177 -19.37 5.14 -23.49
N GLU A 178 -18.63 6.08 -22.91
CA GLU A 178 -18.40 7.45 -23.43
C GLU A 178 -17.17 7.51 -24.34
#